data_AF-A0A0F4G982-F1
#
_entry.id   AF-A0A0F4G982-F1
#
_cell.length_a   1.000
_cell.length_b   1.000
_cell.length_c   1.000
_cell.angle_alpha   90.00
_cell.angle_beta   90.00
_cell.angle_gamma   90.00
#
_symmetry.space_group_name_H-M   'P 1'
#
loop_
_entity.id
_entity.type
_entity.pdbx_description
1 polymer ?
#
loop_
_entity_poly.entity_id
_entity_poly.type
_entity_poly.pdbx_seq_one_letter_code
_entity_poly.pdbx_strand_id
1 'polypeptide(L)'
;TSTTAVAKPSVIRILNADDNSVLGYLSRDFGSAGRRVSTTDLANALLVSIEGSDSSASTSTAVSAVSFISSNSAAPADLIYLSGVLGGSGSFRQDFGPGSGNFAYIAASNPTPQGSSPIAVDNSFTRSTSIARNAETAIWTYDPQTGALSAFWVNTDGSLVPTIPFLFTDQGLLFITGDISAFRGDFGTNDTPVKLEFVE
;
A
#
# COMPACT_ATOMS: atom_id res chain seq x y z
N THR A 1 -0.12 -35.81 -10.27
CA THR A 1 -0.60 -35.10 -9.08
C THR A 1 0.36 -33.97 -8.80
N SER A 2 0.10 -32.79 -9.38
CA SER A 2 0.92 -31.60 -9.09
C SER A 2 0.49 -31.06 -7.74
N THR A 3 1.35 -31.23 -6.75
CA THR A 3 1.31 -30.49 -5.50
C THR A 3 1.55 -29.01 -5.82
N THR A 4 0.50 -28.20 -5.67
CA THR A 4 0.55 -26.74 -5.77
C THR A 4 1.50 -26.22 -4.68
N ALA A 5 2.68 -25.76 -5.07
CA ALA A 5 3.50 -24.96 -4.16
C ALA A 5 2.75 -23.64 -3.91
N VAL A 6 2.75 -23.16 -2.66
CA VAL A 6 2.23 -21.85 -2.27
C VAL A 6 3.41 -20.90 -2.25
N ALA A 7 3.32 -19.74 -2.94
CA ALA A 7 4.34 -18.71 -2.85
C ALA A 7 4.54 -18.38 -1.37
N LYS A 8 5.78 -18.41 -0.87
CA LYS A 8 6.03 -18.13 0.55
C LYS A 8 5.46 -16.74 0.85
N PRO A 9 4.46 -16.62 1.75
CA PRO A 9 3.96 -15.31 2.12
C PRO A 9 5.11 -14.53 2.75
N SER A 10 5.35 -13.32 2.23
CA SER A 10 6.37 -12.40 2.73
C SER A 10 5.72 -11.37 3.65
N VAL A 11 6.50 -10.78 4.55
CA VAL A 11 6.06 -9.59 5.28
C VAL A 11 6.64 -8.34 4.64
N ILE A 12 5.94 -7.21 4.78
CA ILE A 12 6.44 -5.92 4.30
C ILE A 12 7.22 -5.24 5.42
N ARG A 13 8.55 -5.18 5.29
CA ARG A 13 9.44 -4.41 6.15
C ARG A 13 9.40 -2.92 5.76
N ILE A 14 9.40 -2.06 6.76
CA ILE A 14 9.40 -0.60 6.61
C ILE A 14 10.77 -0.09 7.06
N LEU A 15 11.48 0.60 6.16
CA LEU A 15 12.80 1.17 6.39
C LEU A 15 12.71 2.69 6.34
N ASN A 16 13.47 3.39 7.17
CA ASN A 16 13.67 4.83 7.01
C ASN A 16 14.34 5.11 5.65
N ALA A 17 13.80 6.04 4.87
CA ALA A 17 14.33 6.31 3.52
C ALA A 17 15.76 6.87 3.52
N ASP A 18 16.14 7.61 4.57
CA ASP A 18 17.40 8.35 4.65
C ASP A 18 18.59 7.45 5.06
N ASP A 19 18.39 6.59 6.07
CA ASP A 19 19.47 5.79 6.66
C ASP A 19 19.27 4.26 6.55
N ASN A 20 18.13 3.81 6.00
CA ASN A 20 17.72 2.40 5.92
C ASN A 20 17.59 1.67 7.26
N SER A 21 17.48 2.40 8.38
CA SER A 21 17.16 1.80 9.67
C SER A 21 15.76 1.16 9.62
N VAL A 22 15.60 0.01 10.29
CA VAL A 22 14.32 -0.70 10.35
C VAL A 22 13.38 0.05 11.29
N LEU A 23 12.25 0.50 10.75
CA LEU A 23 11.18 1.15 11.51
C LEU A 23 10.09 0.16 11.96
N GLY A 24 10.04 -1.02 11.34
CA GLY A 24 9.13 -2.10 11.67
C GLY A 24 8.61 -2.82 10.44
N TYR A 25 7.35 -3.25 10.50
CA TYR A 25 6.65 -3.99 9.47
C TYR A 25 5.25 -3.42 9.29
N LEU A 26 4.64 -3.62 8.12
CA LEU A 26 3.22 -3.36 7.94
C LEU A 26 2.41 -4.35 8.79
N SER A 27 1.50 -3.86 9.63
CA SER A 27 0.72 -4.68 10.54
C SER A 27 -0.45 -5.39 9.85
N ARG A 28 -0.78 -6.60 10.31
CA ARG A 28 -2.01 -7.30 9.95
C ARG A 28 -3.26 -6.64 10.54
N ASP A 29 -3.08 -5.78 11.54
CA ASP A 29 -4.15 -5.02 12.16
C ASP A 29 -4.39 -3.70 11.42
N PHE A 30 -5.59 -3.16 11.61
CA PHE A 30 -5.93 -1.81 11.19
C PHE A 30 -5.89 -0.87 12.40
N GLY A 31 -5.37 0.34 12.19
CA GLY A 31 -5.58 1.46 13.11
C GLY A 31 -7.01 1.96 13.06
N SER A 32 -7.27 3.06 13.78
CA SER A 32 -8.57 3.74 13.70
C SER A 32 -8.88 4.13 12.25
N ALA A 33 -10.17 4.10 11.89
CA ALA A 33 -10.65 4.35 10.53
C ALA A 33 -10.18 3.34 9.46
N GLY A 34 -9.81 2.10 9.83
CA GLY A 34 -9.60 1.01 8.87
C GLY A 34 -8.35 1.15 7.99
N ARG A 35 -7.32 1.85 8.48
CA ARG A 35 -6.06 2.10 7.77
C ARG A 35 -4.95 1.21 8.31
N ARG A 36 -3.99 0.79 7.49
CA ARG A 36 -2.85 -0.02 7.95
C ARG A 36 -1.90 0.82 8.81
N VAL A 37 -1.40 0.18 9.87
CA VAL A 37 -0.41 0.73 10.79
C VAL A 37 0.89 -0.06 10.73
N SER A 38 1.97 0.50 11.22
CA SER A 38 3.24 -0.19 11.45
C SER A 38 3.23 -0.97 12.76
N THR A 39 4.02 -2.03 12.84
CA THR A 39 4.30 -2.82 14.05
C THR A 39 5.78 -3.16 14.13
N THR A 40 6.35 -3.24 15.32
CA THR A 40 7.69 -3.81 15.55
C THR A 40 7.65 -5.30 15.89
N ASP A 41 6.46 -5.83 16.18
CA ASP A 41 6.25 -7.25 16.42
C ASP A 41 6.08 -7.98 15.09
N LEU A 42 7.06 -8.80 14.72
CA LEU A 42 7.05 -9.62 13.52
C LEU A 42 5.89 -10.62 13.50
N ALA A 43 5.44 -11.12 14.67
CA ALA A 43 4.29 -12.02 14.73
C ALA A 43 2.97 -11.32 14.38
N ASN A 44 2.94 -9.99 14.42
CA ASN A 44 1.81 -9.17 14.03
C ASN A 44 1.94 -8.57 12.61
N ALA A 45 3.00 -8.89 11.88
CA ALA A 45 3.20 -8.39 10.53
C ALA A 45 2.17 -8.98 9.53
N LEU A 46 1.80 -8.20 8.53
CA LEU A 46 0.92 -8.60 7.44
C LEU A 46 1.66 -9.57 6.52
N LEU A 47 1.08 -10.75 6.33
CA LEU A 47 1.53 -11.73 5.36
C LEU A 47 0.91 -11.42 4.00
N VAL A 48 1.75 -11.22 2.99
CA VAL A 48 1.38 -10.77 1.66
C VAL A 48 1.97 -11.70 0.59
N SER A 49 1.23 -11.90 -0.49
CA SER A 49 1.71 -12.52 -1.72
C SER A 49 1.26 -11.72 -2.94
N ILE A 50 1.95 -11.90 -4.06
CA ILE A 50 1.56 -11.28 -5.34
C ILE A 50 0.41 -12.10 -5.93
N GLU A 51 -0.64 -11.42 -6.39
CA GLU A 51 -1.76 -12.09 -7.06
C GLU A 51 -1.26 -12.77 -8.34
N GLY A 52 -1.62 -14.05 -8.52
CA GLY A 52 -1.29 -14.81 -9.72
C GLY A 52 0.18 -15.26 -9.83
N SER A 53 1.04 -14.99 -8.84
CA SER A 53 2.39 -15.55 -8.83
C SER A 53 2.40 -16.98 -8.29
N ASP A 54 2.72 -17.96 -9.15
CA ASP A 54 3.09 -19.31 -8.70
C ASP A 54 4.48 -19.28 -8.04
N SER A 55 4.66 -20.01 -6.94
CA SER A 55 5.92 -20.09 -6.16
C SER A 55 7.13 -20.60 -6.94
N SER A 56 6.89 -21.19 -8.12
CA SER A 56 7.90 -21.82 -8.96
C SER A 56 8.48 -20.87 -10.01
N ALA A 57 7.83 -19.74 -10.27
CA ALA A 57 8.33 -18.72 -11.17
C ALA A 57 9.23 -17.77 -10.40
N SER A 58 10.48 -18.17 -10.20
CA SER A 58 11.56 -17.21 -9.89
C SER A 58 11.74 -16.34 -11.14
N THR A 59 10.94 -15.29 -11.25
CA THR A 59 11.18 -14.25 -12.25
C THR A 59 12.36 -13.44 -11.74
N SER A 60 13.46 -13.41 -12.47
CA SER A 60 14.58 -12.51 -12.14
C SER A 60 14.28 -11.04 -12.45
N THR A 61 13.15 -10.77 -13.10
CA THR A 61 12.73 -9.45 -13.55
C THR A 61 11.69 -8.84 -12.61
N ALA A 62 11.79 -7.53 -12.37
CA ALA A 62 10.78 -6.78 -11.65
C ALA A 62 9.40 -6.89 -12.32
N VAL A 63 8.35 -6.96 -11.51
CA VAL A 63 6.94 -6.98 -11.95
C VAL A 63 6.28 -5.68 -11.52
N SER A 64 5.45 -5.09 -12.37
CA SER A 64 4.76 -3.82 -12.13
C SER A 64 3.26 -3.94 -12.36
N ALA A 65 2.50 -3.02 -11.76
CA ALA A 65 1.04 -2.99 -11.86
C ALA A 65 0.41 -4.29 -11.35
N VAL A 66 0.97 -4.85 -10.27
CA VAL A 66 0.49 -6.08 -9.64
C VAL A 66 -0.34 -5.77 -8.41
N SER A 67 -1.28 -6.67 -8.10
CA SER A 67 -2.02 -6.66 -6.86
C SER A 67 -1.30 -7.50 -5.81
N PHE A 68 -1.36 -7.04 -4.56
CA PHE A 68 -0.90 -7.79 -3.40
C PHE A 68 -2.09 -8.27 -2.60
N ILE A 69 -2.11 -9.55 -2.24
CA ILE A 69 -3.16 -10.18 -1.42
C ILE A 69 -2.60 -10.56 -0.05
N SER A 70 -3.41 -10.37 0.97
CA SER A 70 -3.08 -10.68 2.36
C SER A 70 -3.74 -11.98 2.84
N SER A 71 -3.03 -12.74 3.67
CA SER A 71 -3.50 -14.05 4.16
C SER A 71 -3.78 -14.10 5.66
N ASN A 72 -3.40 -13.07 6.42
CA ASN A 72 -3.56 -13.03 7.88
C ASN A 72 -4.20 -11.74 8.42
N SER A 73 -4.85 -10.96 7.55
CA SER A 73 -5.51 -9.70 7.93
C SER A 73 -6.49 -9.88 9.08
N ALA A 74 -6.44 -8.97 10.05
CA ALA A 74 -7.51 -8.79 11.03
C ALA A 74 -8.81 -8.33 10.34
N ALA A 75 -9.91 -8.30 11.09
CA ALA A 75 -11.19 -7.83 10.55
C ALA A 75 -11.08 -6.40 9.97
N PRO A 76 -11.66 -6.12 8.78
CA PRO A 76 -12.41 -7.02 7.92
C PRO A 76 -11.52 -7.97 7.09
N ALA A 77 -11.58 -9.27 7.39
CA ALA A 77 -10.68 -10.28 6.80
C ALA A 77 -11.09 -10.71 5.38
N ASP A 78 -12.28 -10.34 4.92
CA ASP A 78 -12.77 -10.58 3.56
C ASP A 78 -12.18 -9.60 2.53
N LEU A 79 -11.67 -8.44 2.98
CA LEU A 79 -10.94 -7.50 2.14
C LEU A 79 -9.46 -7.89 2.12
N ILE A 80 -9.06 -8.67 1.12
CA ILE A 80 -7.72 -9.27 1.08
C ILE A 80 -6.70 -8.44 0.30
N TYR A 81 -7.11 -7.52 -0.58
CA TYR A 81 -6.19 -6.77 -1.43
C TYR A 81 -5.58 -5.61 -0.67
N LEU A 82 -4.25 -5.52 -0.66
CA LEU A 82 -3.54 -4.36 -0.13
C LEU A 82 -3.69 -3.19 -1.13
N SER A 83 -4.33 -2.12 -0.67
CA SER A 83 -4.78 -1.05 -1.56
C SER A 83 -4.33 0.33 -1.11
N GLY A 84 -4.21 1.24 -2.09
CA GLY A 84 -4.22 2.67 -1.84
C GLY A 84 -5.66 3.16 -1.84
N VAL A 85 -6.15 3.64 -0.69
CA VAL A 85 -7.49 4.24 -0.56
C VAL A 85 -7.35 5.75 -0.47
N LEU A 86 -8.04 6.48 -1.35
CA LEU A 86 -7.89 7.92 -1.48
C LEU A 86 -8.06 8.65 -0.14
N GLY A 87 -7.09 9.50 0.18
CA GLY A 87 -7.03 10.34 1.35
C GLY A 87 -7.71 11.70 1.19
N GLY A 88 -7.84 12.43 2.30
CA GLY A 88 -8.29 13.82 2.30
C GLY A 88 -9.80 14.05 2.39
N SER A 89 -10.17 15.32 2.58
CA SER A 89 -11.54 15.82 2.70
C SER A 89 -11.98 16.52 1.42
N GLY A 90 -12.24 15.76 0.36
CA GLY A 90 -12.80 16.31 -0.87
C GLY A 90 -12.84 15.26 -1.98
N SER A 91 -14.02 14.92 -2.46
CA SER A 91 -14.25 13.94 -3.52
C SER A 91 -13.76 14.36 -4.93
N PHE A 92 -13.09 15.50 -5.06
CA PHE A 92 -12.80 16.14 -6.36
C PHE A 92 -11.33 16.09 -6.78
N ARG A 93 -10.44 15.62 -5.92
CA ARG A 93 -9.00 15.63 -6.19
C ARG A 93 -8.44 14.23 -5.97
N GLN A 94 -8.54 13.42 -7.02
CA GLN A 94 -8.07 12.03 -7.02
C GLN A 94 -6.68 11.91 -7.65
N ASP A 95 -6.14 13.01 -8.20
CA ASP A 95 -4.90 12.99 -8.97
C ASP A 95 -3.68 13.36 -8.12
N PHE A 96 -2.62 12.58 -8.25
CA PHE A 96 -1.32 12.87 -7.65
C PHE A 96 -0.44 13.59 -8.67
N GLY A 97 0.60 14.25 -8.17
CA GLY A 97 1.59 14.90 -9.02
C GLY A 97 2.26 16.08 -8.32
N PRO A 98 3.23 16.73 -8.99
CA PRO A 98 3.92 17.89 -8.45
C PRO A 98 2.95 19.00 -8.02
N GLY A 99 3.13 19.52 -6.80
CA GLY A 99 2.28 20.57 -6.23
C GLY A 99 0.92 20.10 -5.71
N SER A 100 0.62 18.80 -5.77
CA SER A 100 -0.61 18.22 -5.21
C SER A 100 -0.36 17.61 -3.84
N GLY A 101 -1.04 18.10 -2.80
CA GLY A 101 -1.02 17.51 -1.46
C GLY A 101 -1.88 16.24 -1.32
N ASN A 102 -2.42 15.72 -2.42
CA ASN A 102 -3.21 14.49 -2.38
C ASN A 102 -2.36 13.29 -1.97
N PHE A 103 -3.01 12.33 -1.32
CA PHE A 103 -2.38 11.13 -0.79
C PHE A 103 -3.39 9.98 -0.76
N ALA A 104 -2.91 8.77 -0.53
CA ALA A 104 -3.74 7.61 -0.22
C ALA A 104 -3.26 6.95 1.07
N TYR A 105 -4.21 6.44 1.85
CA TYR A 105 -3.94 5.54 2.96
C TYR A 105 -3.61 4.16 2.41
N ILE A 106 -2.64 3.47 3.00
CA ILE A 106 -2.52 2.03 2.78
C ILE A 106 -3.59 1.33 3.61
N ALA A 107 -4.42 0.51 2.96
CA ALA A 107 -5.62 -0.09 3.54
C ALA A 107 -5.91 -1.46 2.90
N ALA A 108 -7.14 -1.95 3.03
CA ALA A 108 -7.60 -3.13 2.31
C ALA A 108 -8.89 -2.86 1.52
N SER A 109 -9.07 -3.53 0.39
CA SER A 109 -10.27 -3.39 -0.44
C SER A 109 -10.62 -4.65 -1.23
N ASN A 110 -11.75 -4.58 -1.92
CA ASN A 110 -12.02 -5.40 -3.10
C ASN A 110 -11.08 -5.01 -4.26
N PRO A 111 -10.86 -5.91 -5.25
CA PRO A 111 -9.95 -5.64 -6.35
C PRO A 111 -10.43 -4.51 -7.25
N THR A 112 -9.49 -3.77 -7.83
CA THR A 112 -9.75 -2.85 -8.95
C THR A 112 -9.10 -3.37 -10.23
N PRO A 113 -9.65 -3.04 -11.42
CA PRO A 113 -8.99 -3.41 -12.68
C PRO A 113 -7.58 -2.82 -12.77
N GLN A 114 -6.65 -3.61 -13.31
CA GLN A 114 -5.29 -3.15 -13.57
C GLN A 114 -5.30 -1.92 -14.50
N GLY A 115 -4.53 -0.90 -14.14
CA GLY A 115 -4.42 0.34 -14.92
C GLY A 115 -5.67 1.23 -14.89
N SER A 116 -6.67 0.92 -14.05
CA SER A 116 -7.78 1.84 -13.79
C SER A 116 -7.36 2.94 -12.82
N SER A 117 -7.94 4.12 -13.00
CA SER A 117 -7.92 5.18 -11.98
C SER A 117 -8.76 4.80 -10.76
N PRO A 118 -8.72 5.57 -9.65
CA PRO A 118 -9.43 5.20 -8.43
C PRO A 118 -10.92 5.01 -8.66
N ILE A 119 -11.42 3.81 -8.37
CA ILE A 119 -12.84 3.48 -8.48
C ILE A 119 -13.49 3.21 -7.13
N ALA A 120 -14.80 3.37 -7.07
CA ALA A 120 -15.60 3.05 -5.90
C ALA A 120 -15.72 1.53 -5.76
N VAL A 121 -14.97 0.97 -4.79
CA VAL A 121 -15.07 -0.43 -4.36
C VAL A 121 -15.14 -0.47 -2.83
N ASP A 122 -15.66 -1.56 -2.30
CA ASP A 122 -15.67 -1.77 -0.85
C ASP A 122 -14.24 -1.78 -0.29
N ASN A 123 -14.04 -1.07 0.82
CA ASN A 123 -12.72 -0.89 1.44
C ASN A 123 -12.81 -0.67 2.95
N SER A 124 -11.74 -1.01 3.66
CA SER A 124 -11.67 -1.02 5.11
C SER A 124 -11.88 0.38 5.71
N PHE A 125 -11.43 1.44 5.03
CA PHE A 125 -11.66 2.82 5.46
C PHE A 125 -13.15 3.18 5.40
N THR A 126 -13.80 2.91 4.27
CA THR A 126 -15.23 3.19 4.07
C THR A 126 -16.07 2.40 5.07
N ARG A 127 -15.77 1.12 5.30
CA ARG A 127 -16.46 0.30 6.31
C ARG A 127 -16.28 0.86 7.73
N SER A 128 -15.09 1.35 8.07
CA SER A 128 -14.81 1.84 9.42
C SER A 128 -15.35 3.24 9.69
N THR A 129 -15.54 4.07 8.67
CA THR A 129 -15.88 5.50 8.83
C THR A 129 -17.26 5.87 8.28
N SER A 130 -17.86 4.99 7.46
CA SER A 130 -19.02 5.28 6.63
C SER A 130 -18.81 6.40 5.60
N ILE A 131 -17.55 6.83 5.40
CA ILE A 131 -17.18 7.85 4.42
C ILE A 131 -16.66 7.15 3.16
N ALA A 132 -17.43 7.21 2.07
CA ALA A 132 -17.05 6.59 0.81
C ALA A 132 -15.73 7.15 0.26
N ARG A 133 -14.82 6.25 -0.10
CA ARG A 133 -13.55 6.55 -0.77
C ARG A 133 -13.27 5.55 -1.89
N ASN A 134 -12.70 6.06 -2.98
CA ASN A 134 -12.21 5.25 -4.08
C ASN A 134 -10.87 4.60 -3.70
N ALA A 135 -10.53 3.50 -4.37
CA ALA A 135 -9.31 2.75 -4.14
C ALA A 135 -8.64 2.32 -5.45
N GLU A 136 -7.38 1.90 -5.35
CA GLU A 136 -6.63 1.16 -6.36
C GLU A 136 -5.86 -0.01 -5.73
N THR A 137 -5.84 -1.18 -6.38
CA THR A 137 -5.13 -2.38 -5.89
C THR A 137 -3.90 -2.76 -6.71
N ALA A 138 -3.92 -2.52 -8.02
CA ALA A 138 -2.85 -2.91 -8.95
C ALA A 138 -1.79 -1.82 -9.12
N ILE A 139 -1.34 -1.24 -8.00
CA ILE A 139 -0.42 -0.09 -7.96
C ILE A 139 1.02 -0.45 -7.62
N TRP A 140 1.26 -1.72 -7.30
CA TRP A 140 2.54 -2.15 -6.75
C TRP A 140 3.53 -2.56 -7.85
N THR A 141 4.80 -2.31 -7.56
CA THR A 141 5.95 -2.85 -8.29
C THR A 141 6.84 -3.58 -7.30
N TYR A 142 7.31 -4.77 -7.69
CA TYR A 142 8.18 -5.60 -6.89
C TYR A 142 9.45 -5.96 -7.67
N ASP A 143 10.60 -5.72 -7.07
CA ASP A 143 11.89 -6.19 -7.56
C ASP A 143 12.32 -7.45 -6.80
N PRO A 144 12.29 -8.65 -7.44
CA PRO A 144 12.67 -9.90 -6.81
C PRO A 144 14.17 -10.04 -6.52
N GLN A 145 15.04 -9.19 -7.08
CA GLN A 145 16.48 -9.21 -6.78
C GLN A 145 16.79 -8.55 -5.44
N THR A 146 16.05 -7.49 -5.11
CA THR A 146 16.33 -6.65 -3.94
C THR A 146 15.27 -6.76 -2.86
N GLY A 147 14.12 -7.38 -3.16
CA GLY A 147 12.95 -7.35 -2.29
C GLY A 147 12.19 -6.02 -2.34
N ALA A 148 12.68 -5.02 -3.07
CA ALA A 148 12.16 -3.66 -3.00
C ALA A 148 10.73 -3.56 -3.54
N LEU A 149 9.91 -2.78 -2.84
CA LEU A 149 8.54 -2.46 -3.22
C LEU A 149 8.43 -0.96 -3.50
N SER A 150 7.81 -0.63 -4.62
CA SER A 150 7.39 0.73 -4.93
C SER A 150 5.93 0.74 -5.39
N ALA A 151 5.34 1.92 -5.40
CA ALA A 151 3.97 2.11 -5.86
C ALA A 151 3.89 3.31 -6.81
N PHE A 152 2.94 3.25 -7.73
CA PHE A 152 2.52 4.38 -8.56
C PHE A 152 1.01 4.58 -8.39
N TRP A 153 0.51 5.73 -8.81
CA TRP A 153 -0.91 6.06 -8.79
C TRP A 153 -1.41 6.31 -10.21
N VAL A 154 -2.61 5.85 -10.55
CA VAL A 154 -3.20 6.08 -11.86
C VAL A 154 -4.16 7.26 -11.77
N ASN A 155 -3.75 8.42 -12.25
CA ASN A 155 -4.61 9.61 -12.26
C ASN A 155 -5.86 9.40 -13.14
N THR A 156 -6.85 10.26 -12.95
CA THR A 156 -8.11 10.24 -13.70
C THR A 156 -7.95 10.44 -15.21
N ASP A 157 -6.85 11.05 -15.66
CA ASP A 157 -6.47 11.19 -17.07
C ASP A 157 -5.67 9.99 -17.61
N GLY A 158 -5.41 8.97 -16.78
CA GLY A 158 -4.62 7.79 -17.09
C GLY A 158 -3.11 7.97 -16.94
N SER A 159 -2.64 9.14 -16.52
CA SER A 159 -1.21 9.34 -16.25
C SER A 159 -0.76 8.54 -15.02
N LEU A 160 0.45 7.97 -15.10
CA LEU A 160 1.06 7.21 -14.02
C LEU A 160 2.00 8.11 -13.22
N VAL A 161 1.78 8.21 -11.91
CA VAL A 161 2.58 9.04 -11.01
C VAL A 161 3.30 8.15 -10.00
N PRO A 162 4.65 8.11 -9.99
CA PRO A 162 5.39 7.45 -8.92
C PRO A 162 5.01 8.03 -7.56
N THR A 163 4.84 7.17 -6.56
CA THR A 163 4.47 7.61 -5.22
C THR A 163 5.62 7.44 -4.23
N ILE A 164 5.60 8.27 -3.20
CA ILE A 164 6.52 8.28 -2.08
C ILE A 164 5.76 7.70 -0.89
N PRO A 165 6.14 6.51 -0.38
CA PRO A 165 5.57 6.02 0.86
C PRO A 165 6.17 6.77 2.06
N PHE A 166 5.34 7.03 3.06
CA PHE A 166 5.76 7.67 4.30
C PHE A 166 4.92 7.20 5.49
N LEU A 167 5.53 7.20 6.67
CA LEU A 167 4.82 6.98 7.94
C LEU A 167 4.39 8.32 8.52
N PHE A 168 3.13 8.41 8.92
CA PHE A 168 2.67 9.49 9.79
C PHE A 168 2.97 9.11 11.24
N THR A 169 3.97 9.76 11.82
CA THR A 169 4.74 9.28 12.97
C THR A 169 3.93 9.15 14.26
N ASP A 170 2.95 10.02 14.51
CA ASP A 170 2.12 9.94 15.74
C ASP A 170 1.23 8.70 15.79
N GLN A 171 0.87 8.14 14.64
CA GLN A 171 -0.13 7.08 14.54
C GLN A 171 0.45 5.79 13.92
N GLY A 172 1.70 5.82 13.48
CA GLY A 172 2.34 4.72 12.75
C GLY A 172 1.59 4.35 11.47
N LEU A 173 0.83 5.28 10.89
CA LEU A 173 -0.01 5.01 9.72
C LEU A 173 0.83 5.11 8.45
N LEU A 174 0.64 4.17 7.52
CA LEU A 174 1.34 4.18 6.24
C LEU A 174 0.50 4.87 5.15
N PHE A 175 1.15 5.77 4.41
CA PHE A 175 0.56 6.56 3.34
C PHE A 175 1.44 6.50 2.09
N ILE A 176 0.87 6.91 0.96
CA ILE A 176 1.58 7.22 -0.28
C ILE A 176 1.12 8.57 -0.84
N THR A 177 2.02 9.34 -1.46
CA THR A 177 1.72 10.61 -2.14
C THR A 177 2.61 10.82 -3.37
N GLY A 178 2.18 11.63 -4.33
CA GLY A 178 3.02 12.04 -5.46
C GLY A 178 3.99 13.18 -5.14
N ASP A 179 3.74 13.97 -4.09
CA ASP A 179 4.58 15.11 -3.70
C ASP A 179 4.51 15.34 -2.18
N ILE A 180 5.52 14.85 -1.47
CA ILE A 180 5.58 14.97 -0.01
C ILE A 180 5.76 16.42 0.45
N SER A 181 6.35 17.30 -0.37
CA SER A 181 6.50 18.70 -0.01
C SER A 181 5.17 19.44 -0.08
N ALA A 182 4.35 19.15 -1.11
CA ALA A 182 3.00 19.66 -1.22
C ALA A 182 2.11 19.13 -0.09
N PHE A 183 2.18 17.83 0.22
CA PHE A 183 1.48 17.23 1.37
C PHE A 183 1.83 17.96 2.68
N ARG A 184 3.12 18.21 2.92
CA ARG A 184 3.58 18.94 4.10
C ARG A 184 3.08 20.38 4.16
N GLY A 185 2.90 21.02 3.01
CA GLY A 185 2.30 22.35 2.92
C GLY A 185 0.84 22.39 3.40
N ASP A 186 0.08 21.31 3.15
CA ASP A 186 -1.33 21.22 3.51
C ASP A 186 -1.56 20.66 4.93
N PHE A 187 -0.74 19.70 5.37
CA PHE A 187 -0.99 18.90 6.58
C PHE A 187 0.10 19.00 7.66
N GLY A 188 1.22 19.68 7.37
CA GLY A 188 2.37 19.78 8.28
C GLY A 188 3.40 18.66 8.09
N THR A 189 4.48 18.70 8.89
CA THR A 189 5.70 17.88 8.68
C THR A 189 5.83 16.68 9.61
N ASN A 190 4.70 16.13 10.09
CA ASN A 190 4.74 14.99 11.01
C ASN A 190 4.79 13.66 10.25
N ASP A 191 5.81 13.52 9.42
CA ASP A 191 5.97 12.42 8.51
C ASP A 191 7.45 12.01 8.37
N THR A 192 7.65 10.72 8.14
CA THR A 192 8.95 10.13 7.84
C THR A 192 8.84 9.39 6.51
N PRO A 193 9.53 9.83 5.44
CA PRO A 193 9.63 9.06 4.21
C PRO A 193 10.21 7.66 4.48
N VAL A 194 9.66 6.64 3.82
CA VAL A 194 10.08 5.26 4.03
C VAL A 194 10.41 4.54 2.73
N LYS A 195 11.05 3.39 2.84
CA LYS A 195 11.15 2.37 1.80
C LYS A 195 10.42 1.11 2.27
N LEU A 196 9.87 0.37 1.33
CA LEU A 196 9.13 -0.86 1.58
C LEU A 196 9.87 -2.03 0.92
N GLU A 197 9.89 -3.18 1.58
CA GLU A 197 10.60 -4.36 1.11
C GLU A 197 9.89 -5.64 1.55
N PHE A 198 9.82 -6.64 0.68
CA PHE A 198 9.44 -8.00 1.07
C PHE A 198 10.61 -8.69 1.76
N VAL A 199 10.32 -9.31 2.90
CA VAL A 199 11.24 -10.18 3.61
C VAL A 199 10.55 -11.50 3.97
N GLU A 200 11.32 -12.58 3.91
CA GLU A 200 10.92 -13.93 4.32
C GLU A 200 11.12 -14.18 5.83
#